data_AF-A0A1V6MYZ9-F1
#
_entry.id   AF-A0A1V6MYZ9-F1
#
_cell.length_a   1.000
_cell.length_b   1.000
_cell.length_c   1.000
_cell.angle_alpha   90.00
_cell.angle_beta   90.00
_cell.angle_gamma   90.00
#
_symmetry.space_group_name_H-M   'P 1'
#
loop_
_entity.id
_entity.type
_entity.pdbx_description
1 polymer ?
#
loop_
_entity_poly.entity_id
_entity_poly.type
_entity_poly.pdbx_seq_one_letter_code
_entity_poly.pdbx_strand_id
1 'polypeptide(L)'
;MRFTGLSDDLDRPAVDAFLSAVDTTMNSNTLLLKVSTDVPITAGNRQQVLHAYLRSSLFEEMMLAADRDRDWCNLSDFDGHHNERPLLRDGFLAATSSLSYAGFRARLRWMLCEAFSPYMTHYTDADAERLAHDFTQELFSQDGSTWMVASVEPDFLRPSGYFNGEEPVRPVYFDGSDSDTATFIHRDRTCYLLLTNGSP
;
A
#
# COMPACT_ATOMS: atom_id res chain seq x y z
N MET A 1 -3.94 -19.05 9.53
CA MET A 1 -3.91 -17.75 10.21
C MET A 1 -5.26 -17.12 10.01
N ARG A 2 -5.80 -16.51 11.06
CA ARG A 2 -7.02 -15.69 10.99
C ARG A 2 -6.61 -14.23 10.99
N PHE A 3 -7.33 -13.44 10.21
CA PHE A 3 -7.13 -12.00 10.11
C PHE A 3 -8.43 -11.27 10.43
N THR A 4 -8.30 -10.06 10.94
CA THR A 4 -9.43 -9.17 11.20
C THR A 4 -9.06 -7.78 10.72
N GLY A 5 -9.90 -7.20 9.85
CA GLY A 5 -9.73 -5.85 9.34
C GLY A 5 -9.93 -4.81 10.45
N LEU A 6 -9.13 -3.75 10.41
CA LEU A 6 -9.15 -2.65 11.36
C LEU A 6 -9.24 -1.31 10.61
N SER A 7 -10.01 -1.25 9.51
CA SER A 7 -10.07 -0.08 8.63
C SER A 7 -10.56 1.18 9.33
N ASP A 8 -11.50 1.06 10.27
CA ASP A 8 -12.03 2.19 11.05
C ASP A 8 -10.94 2.91 11.87
N ASP A 9 -9.83 2.25 12.18
CA ASP A 9 -8.71 2.86 12.90
C ASP A 9 -7.90 3.84 12.03
N LEU A 10 -8.09 3.79 10.71
CA LEU A 10 -7.35 4.58 9.72
C LEU A 10 -8.00 5.91 9.37
N ASP A 11 -9.22 6.18 9.85
CA ASP A 11 -9.90 7.47 9.68
C ASP A 11 -9.26 8.55 10.58
N ARG A 12 -8.05 8.96 10.18
CA ARG A 12 -7.18 9.89 10.89
C ARG A 12 -6.72 10.98 9.93
N PRO A 13 -6.81 12.28 10.30
CA PRO A 13 -6.44 13.38 9.41
C PRO A 13 -5.01 13.30 8.87
N ALA A 14 -4.05 12.84 9.68
CA ALA A 14 -2.65 12.71 9.25
C ALA A 14 -2.45 11.58 8.23
N VAL A 15 -3.23 10.50 8.33
CA VAL A 15 -3.21 9.39 7.36
C VAL A 15 -3.79 9.89 6.04
N ASP A 16 -4.99 10.47 6.06
CA ASP A 16 -5.63 10.98 4.85
C ASP A 16 -4.80 12.07 4.15
N ALA A 17 -4.26 13.02 4.91
CA ALA A 17 -3.41 14.08 4.37
C ALA A 17 -2.17 13.53 3.65
N PHE A 18 -1.52 12.50 4.21
CA PHE A 18 -0.36 11.89 3.58
C PHE A 18 -0.73 11.10 2.32
N LEU A 19 -1.74 10.23 2.39
CA LEU A 19 -2.17 9.42 1.24
C LEU A 19 -2.62 10.32 0.07
N SER A 20 -3.39 11.37 0.38
CA SER A 20 -3.86 12.34 -0.63
C SER A 20 -2.72 13.19 -1.21
N ALA A 21 -1.68 13.49 -0.43
CA ALA A 21 -0.48 14.15 -0.93
C ALA A 21 0.30 13.27 -1.91
N VAL A 22 0.46 11.98 -1.59
CA VAL A 22 1.09 11.00 -2.50
C VAL A 22 0.28 10.89 -3.79
N ASP A 23 -1.05 10.76 -3.70
CA ASP A 23 -1.92 10.70 -4.87
C ASP A 23 -1.85 11.92 -5.77
N THR A 24 -1.77 13.10 -5.18
CA THR A 24 -1.61 14.34 -5.94
C THR A 24 -0.25 14.38 -6.65
N THR A 25 0.82 13.97 -5.97
CA THR A 25 2.17 14.01 -6.54
C THR A 25 2.36 12.95 -7.61
N MET A 26 1.96 11.70 -7.34
CA MET A 26 2.27 10.54 -8.17
C MET A 26 1.13 10.13 -9.13
N ASN A 27 0.00 10.86 -9.13
CA ASN A 27 -1.25 10.43 -9.78
C ASN A 27 -1.60 8.98 -9.42
N SER A 28 -1.53 8.70 -8.13
CA SER A 28 -1.66 7.35 -7.58
C SER A 28 -3.01 7.10 -6.95
N ASN A 29 -3.23 5.83 -6.62
CA ASN A 29 -4.31 5.28 -5.82
C ASN A 29 -3.70 4.64 -4.57
N THR A 30 -3.18 5.46 -3.65
CA THR A 30 -2.44 5.00 -2.47
C THR A 30 -3.36 4.40 -1.40
N LEU A 31 -3.21 3.10 -1.13
CA LEU A 31 -3.99 2.39 -0.13
C LEU A 31 -3.18 2.09 1.12
N LEU A 32 -3.79 2.29 2.28
CA LEU A 32 -3.29 1.77 3.54
C LEU A 32 -4.31 0.78 4.10
N LEU A 33 -3.89 -0.48 4.26
CA LEU A 33 -4.72 -1.52 4.88
C LEU A 33 -4.18 -1.84 6.27
N LYS A 34 -5.05 -1.94 7.28
CA LYS A 34 -4.68 -2.33 8.64
C LYS A 34 -5.38 -3.61 9.05
N VAL A 35 -4.62 -4.60 9.50
CA VAL A 35 -5.17 -5.87 10.00
C VAL A 35 -4.53 -6.30 11.31
N SER A 36 -5.29 -7.07 12.07
CA SER A 36 -4.76 -7.92 13.14
C SER A 36 -4.74 -9.37 12.72
N THR A 37 -3.84 -10.16 13.31
CA THR A 37 -3.72 -11.61 13.10
C THR A 37 -3.66 -12.36 14.42
N ASP A 38 -4.06 -13.63 14.42
CA ASP A 38 -3.97 -14.51 15.60
C ASP A 38 -2.53 -14.90 15.97
N VAL A 39 -1.57 -14.71 15.05
CA VAL A 39 -0.15 -15.09 15.23
C VAL A 39 0.76 -13.85 15.31
N PRO A 40 1.62 -13.73 16.33
CA PRO A 40 2.63 -12.66 16.38
C PRO A 40 3.55 -12.65 15.15
N ILE A 41 3.76 -11.46 14.59
CA ILE A 41 4.60 -11.20 13.43
C ILE A 41 6.00 -10.84 13.89
N THR A 42 6.98 -11.53 13.33
CA THR A 42 8.41 -11.41 13.63
C THR A 42 9.19 -11.33 12.32
N ALA A 43 10.46 -10.93 12.38
CA ALA A 43 11.32 -10.95 11.20
C ALA A 43 11.41 -12.34 10.53
N GLY A 44 11.29 -13.43 11.30
CA GLY A 44 11.42 -14.80 10.81
C GLY A 44 10.18 -15.38 10.13
N ASN A 45 8.99 -14.82 10.37
CA ASN A 45 7.73 -15.33 9.80
C ASN A 45 6.96 -14.29 8.97
N ARG A 46 7.40 -13.02 8.88
CA ARG A 46 6.67 -11.95 8.17
C ARG A 46 6.30 -12.28 6.72
N GLN A 47 7.18 -12.94 5.95
CA GLN A 47 6.85 -13.31 4.56
C GLN A 47 5.72 -14.33 4.52
N GLN A 48 5.75 -15.32 5.41
CA GLN A 48 4.66 -16.31 5.52
C GLN A 48 3.35 -15.65 5.94
N VAL A 49 3.38 -14.71 6.89
CA VAL A 49 2.19 -13.96 7.33
C VAL A 49 1.63 -13.11 6.21
N LEU A 50 2.48 -12.35 5.50
CA LEU A 50 2.07 -11.55 4.34
C LEU A 50 1.43 -12.44 3.27
N HIS A 51 2.05 -13.57 2.93
CA HIS A 51 1.51 -14.52 1.95
C HIS A 51 0.16 -15.11 2.36
N ALA A 52 -0.03 -15.38 3.65
CA ALA A 52 -1.29 -15.87 4.18
C ALA A 52 -2.37 -14.77 4.17
N TYR A 53 -1.98 -13.52 4.45
CA TYR A 53 -2.89 -12.38 4.38
C TYR A 53 -3.32 -12.09 2.95
N LEU A 54 -2.38 -11.96 2.01
CA LEU A 54 -2.66 -11.70 0.59
C LEU A 54 -3.60 -12.77 0.01
N ARG A 55 -3.45 -14.04 0.39
CA ARG A 55 -4.31 -15.15 -0.07
C ARG A 55 -5.63 -15.29 0.69
N SER A 56 -5.89 -14.46 1.69
CA SER A 56 -7.16 -14.48 2.42
C SER A 56 -8.23 -13.69 1.68
N SER A 57 -9.50 -14.09 1.80
CA SER A 57 -10.62 -13.30 1.25
C SER A 57 -10.66 -11.89 1.83
N LEU A 58 -10.22 -11.73 3.08
CA LEU A 58 -10.17 -10.43 3.75
C LEU A 58 -9.29 -9.41 3.01
N PHE A 59 -8.17 -9.84 2.40
CA PHE A 59 -7.34 -8.90 1.65
C PHE A 59 -8.11 -8.31 0.45
N GLU A 60 -8.81 -9.16 -0.30
CA GLU A 60 -9.65 -8.73 -1.42
C GLU A 60 -10.81 -7.85 -0.96
N GLU A 61 -11.51 -8.26 0.10
CA GLU A 61 -12.60 -7.48 0.72
C GLU A 61 -12.13 -6.08 1.13
N MET A 62 -10.95 -5.98 1.76
CA MET A 62 -10.39 -4.71 2.21
C MET A 62 -9.90 -3.83 1.06
N MET A 63 -9.29 -4.41 0.02
CA MET A 63 -8.90 -3.66 -1.17
C MET A 63 -10.12 -3.04 -1.86
N LEU A 64 -11.19 -3.81 -2.03
CA LEU A 64 -12.44 -3.33 -2.63
C LEU A 64 -13.14 -2.28 -1.77
N ALA A 65 -13.12 -2.43 -0.44
CA ALA A 65 -13.66 -1.43 0.47
C ALA A 65 -12.87 -0.12 0.38
N ALA A 66 -11.54 -0.20 0.42
CA ALA A 66 -10.70 0.99 0.38
C ALA A 66 -10.75 1.72 -0.98
N ASP A 67 -10.82 0.99 -2.10
CA ASP A 67 -11.05 1.56 -3.44
C ASP A 67 -12.38 2.33 -3.52
N ARG A 68 -13.44 1.81 -2.88
CA ARG A 68 -14.74 2.46 -2.81
C ARG A 68 -14.73 3.67 -1.90
N ASP A 69 -14.12 3.57 -0.73
CA ASP A 69 -14.06 4.67 0.25
C ASP A 69 -13.25 5.87 -0.29
N ARG A 70 -12.29 5.60 -1.17
CA ARG A 70 -11.50 6.62 -1.89
C ARG A 70 -12.15 7.11 -3.19
N ASP A 71 -13.31 6.56 -3.56
CA ASP A 71 -14.09 6.90 -4.77
C ASP A 71 -13.29 6.80 -6.08
N TRP A 72 -12.35 5.86 -6.17
CA TRP A 72 -11.58 5.63 -7.41
C TRP A 72 -12.29 4.67 -8.36
N CYS A 73 -12.98 3.67 -7.80
CA CYS A 73 -13.68 2.64 -8.56
C CYS A 73 -12.78 1.90 -9.56
N ASN A 74 -11.49 1.70 -9.24
CA ASN A 74 -10.53 1.02 -10.12
C ASN A 74 -10.62 -0.50 -10.01
N LEU A 75 -11.01 -1.00 -8.84
CA LEU A 75 -11.13 -2.44 -8.56
C LEU A 75 -12.57 -2.94 -8.72
N SER A 76 -13.50 -2.01 -8.87
CA SER A 76 -14.93 -2.24 -9.04
C SER A 76 -15.32 -2.06 -10.51
N ASP A 77 -16.09 -2.97 -11.09
CA ASP A 77 -16.65 -2.74 -12.43
C ASP A 77 -17.72 -1.63 -12.37
N PHE A 78 -17.51 -0.54 -13.12
CA PHE A 78 -18.50 0.53 -13.29
C PHE A 78 -19.85 0.02 -13.84
N ASP A 79 -19.85 -1.13 -14.53
CA ASP A 79 -21.00 -1.67 -15.26
C ASP A 79 -21.63 -2.94 -14.65
N GLY A 80 -21.26 -3.31 -13.42
CA GLY A 80 -21.89 -4.45 -12.72
C GLY A 80 -21.54 -5.83 -13.30
N HIS A 81 -20.50 -5.90 -14.14
CA HIS A 81 -19.86 -7.17 -14.44
C HIS A 81 -19.10 -7.67 -13.21
N HIS A 82 -19.05 -8.99 -13.03
CA HIS A 82 -18.21 -9.58 -12.00
C HIS A 82 -16.81 -9.69 -12.59
N ASN A 83 -15.80 -9.16 -11.88
CA ASN A 83 -14.41 -9.44 -12.16
C ASN A 83 -14.24 -10.95 -12.40
N GLU A 84 -13.90 -11.35 -13.63
CA GLU A 84 -13.80 -12.76 -14.01
C GLU A 84 -12.59 -13.46 -13.38
N ARG A 85 -11.71 -12.69 -12.72
CA ARG A 85 -10.42 -13.13 -12.20
C ARG A 85 -10.22 -12.68 -10.74
N PRO A 86 -9.50 -13.47 -9.93
CA PRO A 86 -9.17 -13.10 -8.55
C PRO A 86 -8.24 -11.89 -8.53
N LEU A 87 -8.26 -11.06 -7.49
CA LEU A 87 -7.41 -9.87 -7.38
C LEU A 87 -5.90 -10.15 -7.51
N LEU A 88 -5.44 -11.26 -6.92
CA LEU A 88 -4.04 -11.66 -6.97
C LEU A 88 -3.62 -12.22 -8.33
N ARG A 89 -2.37 -11.94 -8.72
CA ARG A 89 -1.72 -12.52 -9.89
C ARG A 89 -1.27 -13.96 -9.61
N ASP A 90 -1.46 -14.86 -10.56
CA ASP A 90 -0.95 -16.23 -10.43
C ASP A 90 0.58 -16.25 -10.34
N GLY A 91 1.11 -17.06 -9.41
CA GLY A 91 2.55 -17.27 -9.26
C GLY A 91 3.33 -16.12 -8.59
N PHE A 92 2.65 -15.13 -8.01
CA PHE A 92 3.32 -14.03 -7.31
C PHE A 92 4.28 -14.49 -6.21
N LEU A 93 5.35 -13.72 -6.00
CA LEU A 93 6.32 -13.98 -4.95
C LEU A 93 6.17 -13.06 -3.73
N ALA A 94 5.71 -11.81 -3.89
CA ALA A 94 5.60 -10.81 -2.82
C ALA A 94 6.81 -10.81 -1.87
N ALA A 95 8.01 -10.81 -2.45
CA ALA A 95 9.24 -11.01 -1.69
C ALA A 95 9.45 -9.85 -0.70
N THR A 96 9.78 -10.18 0.55
CA THR A 96 10.02 -9.17 1.59
C THR A 96 11.51 -8.93 1.79
N SER A 97 11.94 -7.68 1.87
CA SER A 97 13.28 -7.29 2.29
C SER A 97 13.22 -6.32 3.47
N SER A 98 14.18 -6.40 4.40
CA SER A 98 14.21 -5.51 5.57
C SER A 98 14.34 -4.05 5.13
N LEU A 99 13.51 -3.18 5.71
CA LEU A 99 13.60 -1.74 5.53
C LEU A 99 13.77 -1.09 6.90
N SER A 100 14.85 -0.32 7.10
CA SER A 100 15.03 0.41 8.36
C SER A 100 13.97 1.51 8.47
N TYR A 101 13.68 1.97 9.69
CA TYR A 101 12.77 3.11 9.89
C TYR A 101 13.24 4.36 9.12
N ALA A 102 14.55 4.63 9.10
CA ALA A 102 15.11 5.72 8.31
C ALA A 102 14.92 5.51 6.80
N GLY A 103 15.08 4.28 6.30
CA GLY A 103 14.82 3.94 4.90
C GLY A 103 13.34 4.05 4.53
N PHE A 104 12.44 3.68 5.46
CA PHE A 104 11.00 3.88 5.30
C PHE A 104 10.66 5.36 5.19
N ARG A 105 11.16 6.19 6.10
CA ARG A 105 11.00 7.64 6.03
C ARG A 105 11.55 8.25 4.74
N ALA A 106 12.72 7.79 4.29
CA ALA A 106 13.30 8.23 3.04
C ALA A 106 12.40 7.88 1.84
N ARG A 107 11.75 6.69 1.85
CA ARG A 107 10.76 6.30 0.84
C ARG A 107 9.54 7.22 0.85
N LEU A 108 8.98 7.53 2.01
CA LEU A 108 7.82 8.45 2.12
C LEU A 108 8.16 9.84 1.59
N ARG A 109 9.37 10.34 1.90
CA ARG A 109 9.86 11.61 1.35
C ARG A 109 10.04 11.53 -0.17
N TRP A 110 10.67 10.46 -0.66
CA TRP A 110 10.88 10.25 -2.10
C TRP A 110 9.54 10.27 -2.87
N MET A 111 8.48 9.64 -2.34
CA MET A 111 7.14 9.69 -2.94
C MET A 111 6.61 11.12 -3.15
N LEU A 112 6.94 12.05 -2.24
CA LEU A 112 6.45 13.43 -2.27
C LEU A 112 7.38 14.41 -3.01
N CYS A 113 8.67 14.09 -3.15
CA CYS A 113 9.70 15.02 -3.63
C CYS A 113 10.35 14.61 -4.96
N GLU A 114 10.40 13.32 -5.25
CA GLU A 114 11.32 12.76 -6.25
C GLU A 114 10.69 11.71 -7.16
N ALA A 115 9.64 11.02 -6.70
CA ALA A 115 8.89 10.08 -7.53
C ALA A 115 8.37 10.76 -8.79
N PHE A 116 8.13 9.96 -9.83
CA PHE A 116 7.57 10.49 -11.07
C PHE A 116 6.25 11.21 -10.78
N SER A 117 6.08 12.39 -11.37
CA SER A 117 4.87 13.20 -11.24
C SER A 117 4.40 13.66 -12.61
N PRO A 118 3.26 13.17 -13.14
CA PRO A 118 2.67 13.66 -14.40
C PRO A 118 2.56 15.18 -14.44
N TYR A 119 2.18 15.73 -13.29
CA TYR A 119 1.79 17.12 -13.11
C TYR A 119 2.96 17.98 -12.64
N MET A 120 4.19 17.42 -12.58
CA MET A 120 5.40 18.10 -12.10
C MET A 120 5.16 18.77 -10.72
N THR A 121 4.36 18.11 -9.88
CA THR A 121 3.89 18.63 -8.60
C THR A 121 4.59 17.90 -7.47
N HIS A 122 5.68 18.50 -6.99
CA HIS A 122 6.43 18.00 -5.84
C HIS A 122 6.27 18.93 -4.65
N TYR A 123 6.26 18.34 -3.46
CA TYR A 123 6.32 19.09 -2.22
C TYR A 123 7.74 19.59 -1.96
N THR A 124 7.85 20.67 -1.19
CA THR A 124 9.15 21.06 -0.65
C THR A 124 9.64 20.03 0.36
N ASP A 125 10.95 19.92 0.54
CA ASP A 125 11.57 19.07 1.55
C ASP A 125 10.95 19.24 2.96
N ALA A 126 10.63 20.48 3.33
CA ALA A 126 10.07 20.79 4.64
C ALA A 126 8.62 20.31 4.79
N ASP A 127 7.80 20.47 3.75
CA ASP A 127 6.41 20.00 3.75
C ASP A 127 6.34 18.47 3.68
N ALA A 128 7.18 17.85 2.86
CA ALA A 128 7.26 16.39 2.76
C ALA A 128 7.72 15.75 4.08
N GLU A 129 8.73 16.34 4.74
CA GLU A 129 9.19 15.88 6.05
C GLU A 129 8.08 16.02 7.11
N ARG A 130 7.32 17.12 7.10
CA ARG A 130 6.18 17.30 8.01
C ARG A 130 5.11 16.24 7.76
N LEU A 131 4.68 16.04 6.52
CA LEU A 131 3.67 15.05 6.15
C LEU A 131 4.11 13.62 6.53
N ALA A 132 5.35 13.25 6.22
CA ALA A 132 5.89 11.95 6.59
C ALA A 132 6.03 11.78 8.11
N HIS A 133 6.41 12.84 8.83
CA HIS A 133 6.49 12.83 10.28
C HIS A 133 5.11 12.60 10.91
N ASP A 134 4.12 13.40 10.54
CA ASP A 134 2.76 13.33 11.09
C ASP A 134 2.13 11.96 10.78
N PHE A 135 2.30 11.46 9.55
CA PHE A 135 1.88 10.11 9.16
C PHE A 135 2.50 9.02 10.02
N THR A 136 3.83 9.04 10.18
CA THR A 136 4.53 8.02 10.96
C THR A 136 4.25 8.10 12.46
N GLN A 137 4.06 9.31 13.01
CA GLN A 137 3.61 9.50 14.39
C GLN A 137 2.21 8.90 14.60
N GLU A 138 1.29 9.10 13.66
CA GLU A 138 -0.06 8.54 13.75
C GLU A 138 -0.02 7.00 13.69
N LEU A 139 0.74 6.42 12.74
CA LEU A 139 0.81 4.95 12.59
C LEU A 139 1.48 4.25 13.77
N PHE A 140 2.54 4.86 14.31
CA PHE A 140 3.39 4.19 15.29
C PHE A 140 3.17 4.64 16.72
N SER A 141 2.39 5.71 16.92
CA SER A 141 2.36 6.45 18.19
C SER A 141 3.79 6.85 18.62
N GLN A 142 4.00 7.10 19.92
CA GLN A 142 5.34 7.44 20.45
C GLN A 142 6.36 6.27 20.42
N ASP A 143 5.92 5.04 20.16
CA ASP A 143 6.74 3.82 20.24
C ASP A 143 7.23 3.31 18.87
N GLY A 144 7.67 4.20 17.99
CA GLY A 144 8.16 3.89 16.64
C GLY A 144 9.27 2.83 16.57
N SER A 145 10.09 2.69 17.61
CA SER A 145 11.19 1.70 17.67
C SER A 145 10.72 0.24 17.78
N THR A 146 9.46 0.01 18.13
CA THR A 146 8.88 -1.34 18.26
C THR A 146 8.27 -1.86 16.96
N TRP A 147 8.08 -0.98 15.98
CA TRP A 147 7.56 -1.33 14.67
C TRP A 147 8.69 -1.78 13.75
N MET A 148 8.44 -2.85 13.01
CA MET A 148 9.34 -3.36 11.99
C MET A 148 8.77 -3.04 10.62
N VAL A 149 9.65 -2.64 9.69
CA VAL A 149 9.26 -2.32 8.32
C VAL A 149 9.97 -3.26 7.35
N ALA A 150 9.25 -3.68 6.32
CA ALA A 150 9.77 -4.44 5.20
C ALA A 150 9.28 -3.83 3.88
N SER A 151 10.17 -3.73 2.91
CA SER A 151 9.74 -3.53 1.53
C SER A 151 9.14 -4.84 1.01
N VAL A 152 8.10 -4.73 0.21
CA VAL A 152 7.48 -5.85 -0.49
C VAL A 152 7.61 -5.59 -1.98
N GLU A 153 7.99 -6.61 -2.74
CA GLU A 153 7.93 -6.54 -4.20
C GLU A 153 6.47 -6.38 -4.66
N PRO A 154 6.14 -5.34 -5.46
CA PRO A 154 4.77 -5.09 -5.93
C PRO A 154 4.37 -5.99 -7.11
N ASP A 155 4.64 -7.31 -7.02
CA ASP A 155 4.40 -8.28 -8.10
C ASP A 155 3.08 -9.09 -7.95
N PHE A 156 2.35 -8.85 -6.85
CA PHE A 156 1.22 -9.68 -6.44
C PHE A 156 -0.15 -9.23 -6.93
N LEU A 157 -0.28 -7.99 -7.38
CA LEU A 157 -1.46 -7.49 -8.09
C LEU A 157 -1.14 -7.35 -9.58
N ARG A 158 -2.17 -7.31 -10.44
CA ARG A 158 -1.97 -7.18 -11.88
C ARG A 158 -1.61 -5.75 -12.28
N PRO A 159 -0.73 -5.59 -13.29
CA PRO A 159 -0.45 -4.30 -13.86
C PRO A 159 -1.67 -3.78 -14.66
N SER A 160 -1.84 -2.47 -14.73
CA SER A 160 -2.87 -1.79 -15.52
C SER A 160 -2.63 -1.83 -17.03
N GLY A 161 -1.48 -2.35 -17.47
CA GLY A 161 -1.10 -2.39 -18.88
C GLY A 161 -0.58 -1.05 -19.42
N TYR A 162 -0.61 0.01 -18.62
CA TYR A 162 -0.27 1.38 -19.03
C TYR A 162 1.14 1.47 -19.65
N PHE A 163 2.12 0.74 -19.11
CA PHE A 163 3.51 0.82 -19.54
C PHE A 163 3.96 -0.26 -20.54
N ASN A 164 3.22 -1.36 -20.66
CA ASN A 164 3.60 -2.46 -21.56
C ASN A 164 2.71 -2.53 -22.82
N GLY A 165 1.63 -1.74 -22.89
CA GLY A 165 0.69 -1.72 -24.00
C GLY A 165 -0.14 -3.01 -24.14
N GLU A 166 -0.10 -3.89 -23.14
CA GLU A 166 -0.93 -5.09 -23.08
C GLU A 166 -2.33 -4.71 -22.58
N GLU A 167 -3.35 -5.36 -23.13
CA GLU A 167 -4.72 -5.18 -22.65
C GLU A 167 -4.82 -5.61 -21.18
N PRO A 168 -5.25 -4.73 -20.26
CA PRO A 168 -5.35 -5.08 -18.85
C PRO A 168 -6.38 -6.16 -18.61
N VAL A 169 -5.96 -7.21 -17.90
CA VAL A 169 -6.88 -8.23 -17.39
C VAL A 169 -7.35 -7.78 -16.01
N ARG A 170 -8.57 -7.24 -15.95
CA ARG A 170 -9.18 -6.75 -14.69
C ARG A 170 -9.39 -7.89 -13.67
N PRO A 171 -9.28 -7.58 -12.36
CA PRO A 171 -8.94 -6.27 -11.77
C PRO A 171 -7.43 -5.98 -11.84
N VAL A 172 -7.08 -4.69 -11.95
CA VAL A 172 -5.70 -4.17 -12.03
C VAL A 172 -5.47 -3.13 -10.94
N TYR A 173 -4.24 -3.00 -10.46
CA TYR A 173 -3.90 -2.00 -9.44
C TYR A 173 -2.56 -1.33 -9.69
N PHE A 174 -1.47 -2.10 -9.72
CA PHE A 174 -0.14 -1.56 -10.01
C PHE A 174 -0.09 -1.08 -11.46
N ASP A 175 0.76 -0.11 -11.78
CA ASP A 175 0.94 0.31 -13.17
C ASP A 175 2.05 -0.47 -13.87
N GLY A 176 2.88 -1.18 -13.12
CA GLY A 176 4.07 -1.88 -13.61
C GLY A 176 5.26 -0.94 -13.80
N SER A 177 5.31 0.13 -13.00
CA SER A 177 6.35 1.17 -13.08
C SER A 177 7.37 1.04 -11.96
N ASP A 178 8.54 1.67 -12.13
CA ASP A 178 9.55 1.79 -11.06
C ASP A 178 9.05 2.62 -9.86
N SER A 179 7.87 3.26 -9.99
CA SER A 179 7.25 4.03 -8.92
C SER A 179 6.21 3.26 -8.11
N ASP A 180 5.85 2.05 -8.52
CA ASP A 180 5.00 1.18 -7.71
C ASP A 180 5.72 0.78 -6.42
N THR A 181 5.03 0.85 -5.29
CA THR A 181 5.60 0.40 -4.02
C THR A 181 4.61 -0.39 -3.19
N ALA A 182 5.14 -1.35 -2.43
CA ALA A 182 4.43 -1.99 -1.34
C ALA A 182 5.34 -2.03 -0.10
N THR A 183 4.77 -1.65 1.04
CA THR A 183 5.48 -1.64 2.32
C THR A 183 4.66 -2.35 3.39
N PHE A 184 5.25 -3.38 4.00
CA PHE A 184 4.66 -4.13 5.09
C PHE A 184 5.23 -3.67 6.42
N ILE A 185 4.37 -3.14 7.28
CA ILE A 185 4.76 -2.58 8.59
C ILE A 185 4.08 -3.39 9.67
N HIS A 186 4.79 -3.85 10.70
CA HIS A 186 4.20 -4.73 11.69
C HIS A 186 4.76 -4.56 13.11
N ARG A 187 3.91 -4.87 14.09
CA ARG A 187 4.24 -4.98 15.51
C ARG A 187 3.33 -6.01 16.16
N ASP A 188 3.94 -7.02 16.81
CA ASP A 188 3.21 -8.14 17.41
C ASP A 188 2.16 -8.69 16.44
N ARG A 189 0.87 -8.57 16.76
CA ARG A 189 -0.24 -9.11 15.96
C ARG A 189 -0.84 -8.13 14.97
N THR A 190 -0.33 -6.89 14.88
CA THR A 190 -0.88 -5.86 13.99
C THR A 190 0.06 -5.62 12.83
N CYS A 191 -0.49 -5.49 11.63
CA CYS A 191 0.27 -5.00 10.49
C CYS A 191 -0.52 -4.01 9.64
N TYR A 192 0.25 -3.18 8.95
CA TYR A 192 -0.20 -2.32 7.87
C TYR A 192 0.41 -2.82 6.56
N LEU A 193 -0.34 -2.67 5.47
CA LEU A 193 0.15 -2.79 4.11
C LEU A 193 -0.12 -1.46 3.41
N LEU A 194 0.94 -0.70 3.16
CA LEU A 194 0.90 0.53 2.37
C LEU A 194 1.21 0.17 0.92
N LEU A 195 0.30 0.52 0.02
CA LEU A 195 0.37 0.25 -1.41
C LEU A 195 0.28 1.57 -2.16
N THR A 196 1.11 1.72 -3.19
CA THR A 196 1.10 2.86 -4.09
C THR A 196 1.31 2.35 -5.50
N ASN A 197 0.40 2.66 -6.42
CA ASN A 197 0.64 2.54 -7.86
C ASN A 197 1.16 3.88 -8.37
N GLY A 198 2.29 3.89 -9.08
CA GLY A 198 2.85 5.12 -9.64
C GLY A 198 2.42 5.27 -11.10
N SER A 199 1.49 6.20 -11.37
CA SER A 199 0.94 6.45 -12.71
C SER A 199 1.54 7.70 -13.36
N PRO A 200 2.01 7.65 -14.62
CA PRO A 200 2.49 8.82 -15.32
C PRO A 200 1.45 9.80 -15.83
#